data_AF-R7UDY4-F1
#
_entry.id   AF-R7UDY4-F1
#
_cell.length_a   1.000
_cell.length_b   1.000
_cell.length_c   1.000
_cell.angle_alpha   90.00
_cell.angle_beta   90.00
_cell.angle_gamma   90.00
#
_symmetry.space_group_name_H-M   'P 1'
#
loop_
_entity.id
_entity.type
_entity.pdbx_description
1 polymer ?
#
loop_
_entity_poly.entity_id
_entity_poly.type
_entity_poly.pdbx_seq_one_letter_code
_entity_poly.pdbx_strand_id
1 'polypeptide(L)'
;MPAVTADKIINGDTFAKENPAETLIKVEKFLGLEQFSNLQDYFFSSEKGFRCAKNSGCLHDEKGHKFPPLNQTVAAKFRRYFKPFNKEFYKLTGIDFHWK
;
A
#
# COMPACT_ATOMS: atom_id res chain seq x y z
N MET A 1 21.31 12.06 -10.96
CA MET A 1 20.33 12.11 -9.86
C MET A 1 20.41 10.75 -9.15
N PRO A 2 20.60 10.68 -7.83
CA PRO A 2 20.67 9.38 -7.17
C PRO A 2 19.31 8.71 -7.32
N ALA A 3 19.30 7.51 -7.87
CA ALA A 3 18.08 6.74 -8.09
C ALA A 3 17.35 6.59 -6.74
N VAL A 4 16.05 6.91 -6.72
CA VAL A 4 15.19 6.50 -5.63
C VAL A 4 15.16 4.98 -5.69
N THR A 5 15.84 4.32 -4.75
CA THR A 5 15.83 2.86 -4.65
C THR A 5 14.42 2.38 -4.30
N ALA A 6 14.01 1.27 -4.89
CA ALA A 6 12.66 0.72 -4.78
C ALA A 6 12.18 0.51 -3.33
N ASP A 7 13.10 0.35 -2.38
CA ASP A 7 12.79 0.14 -0.96
C ASP A 7 12.24 1.40 -0.25
N LYS A 8 12.24 2.57 -0.91
CA LYS A 8 11.77 3.84 -0.34
C LYS A 8 10.29 4.13 -0.56
N ILE A 9 9.63 3.39 -1.45
CA ILE A 9 8.24 3.65 -1.83
C ILE A 9 7.43 2.37 -1.60
N ILE A 10 6.48 2.45 -0.68
CA ILE A 10 5.62 1.32 -0.32
C ILE A 10 4.44 1.24 -1.29
N ASN A 11 4.18 0.05 -1.83
CA ASN A 11 2.94 -0.21 -2.54
C ASN A 11 1.78 -0.34 -1.54
N GLY A 12 0.99 0.72 -1.40
CA GLY A 12 -0.17 0.76 -0.50
C GLY A 12 -1.26 -0.26 -0.84
N ASP A 13 -1.44 -0.61 -2.12
CA ASP A 13 -2.45 -1.59 -2.53
C ASP A 13 -2.08 -3.00 -2.07
N THR A 14 -0.80 -3.37 -2.20
CA THR A 14 -0.27 -4.63 -1.67
C THR A 14 -0.28 -4.63 -0.15
N PHE A 15 0.16 -3.53 0.47
CA PHE A 15 0.21 -3.40 1.93
C PHE A 15 -1.17 -3.57 2.60
N ALA A 16 -2.22 -3.03 1.98
CA ALA A 16 -3.57 -3.13 2.51
C ALA A 16 -4.22 -4.52 2.33
N LYS A 17 -3.80 -5.30 1.31
CA LYS A 17 -4.40 -6.60 0.96
C LYS A 17 -3.65 -7.78 1.55
N GLU A 18 -2.32 -7.71 1.54
CA GLU A 18 -1.45 -8.79 1.96
C GLU A 18 -1.08 -8.67 3.44
N ASN A 19 -0.12 -9.49 3.91
CA ASN A 19 0.36 -9.39 5.28
C ASN A 19 1.27 -8.15 5.46
N PRO A 20 0.92 -7.18 6.34
CA PRO A 20 1.73 -5.98 6.57
C PRO A 20 3.19 -6.26 6.90
N ALA A 21 3.49 -7.36 7.59
CA ALA A 21 4.84 -7.75 7.96
C ALA A 21 5.78 -7.84 6.76
N GLU A 22 5.33 -8.33 5.60
CA GLU A 22 6.17 -8.48 4.40
C GLU A 22 6.72 -7.14 3.89
N THR A 23 5.93 -6.08 4.05
CA THR A 23 6.35 -4.72 3.70
C THR A 23 7.14 -4.10 4.84
N LEU A 24 6.69 -4.26 6.09
CA LEU A 24 7.34 -3.66 7.25
C LEU A 24 8.76 -4.18 7.48
N ILE A 25 9.02 -5.47 7.24
CA ILE A 25 10.39 -6.04 7.29
C ILE A 25 11.32 -5.33 6.28
N LYS A 26 10.82 -4.99 5.08
CA LYS A 26 11.59 -4.23 4.08
C LYS A 26 11.85 -2.80 4.55
N VAL A 27 10.86 -2.18 5.21
CA VAL A 27 10.98 -0.83 5.79
C VAL A 27 11.97 -0.82 6.94
N GLU A 28 11.91 -1.79 7.86
CA GLU A 28 12.86 -1.96 8.97
C GLU A 28 14.29 -2.08 8.43
N LYS A 29 14.50 -2.95 7.43
CA LYS A 29 15.80 -3.09 6.75
C LYS A 29 16.26 -1.77 6.10
N PHE A 30 15.37 -1.06 5.42
CA PHE A 30 15.68 0.22 4.79
C PHE A 30 16.11 1.27 5.82
N LEU A 31 15.46 1.30 6.98
CA LEU A 31 15.76 2.21 8.09
C LEU A 31 16.98 1.77 8.91
N GLY A 32 17.53 0.59 8.68
CA GLY A 32 18.64 0.03 9.46
C GLY A 32 18.22 -0.41 10.87
N LEU A 33 16.95 -0.76 11.05
CA LEU A 33 16.40 -1.24 12.31
C LEU A 33 16.55 -2.77 12.41
N GLU A 34 16.64 -3.27 13.64
CA GLU A 34 16.46 -4.70 13.91
C GLU A 34 15.04 -5.12 13.49
N GLN A 35 14.90 -6.33 12.95
CA GLN A 35 13.60 -6.83 12.54
C GLN A 35 12.71 -7.02 13.77
N PHE A 36 11.61 -6.29 13.80
CA PHE A 36 10.61 -6.39 14.87
C PHE A 36 9.32 -7.05 14.35
N SER A 37 8.95 -6.77 13.10
CA SER A 37 7.70 -7.26 12.51
C SER A 37 7.77 -8.76 12.14
N ASN A 38 6.75 -9.52 12.51
CA ASN A 38 6.57 -10.92 12.13
C ASN A 38 5.22 -11.17 11.46
N LEU A 39 5.16 -12.18 10.58
CA LEU A 39 3.93 -12.57 9.90
C LEU A 39 2.79 -12.90 10.89
N GLN A 40 3.14 -13.42 12.06
CA GLN A 40 2.19 -13.80 13.10
C GLN A 40 1.64 -12.61 13.90
N ASP A 41 2.21 -11.42 13.78
CA ASP A 41 1.75 -10.24 14.52
C ASP A 41 0.45 -9.67 13.94
N TYR A 42 0.05 -10.13 12.75
CA TYR A 42 -1.10 -9.62 12.02
C TYR A 42 -2.14 -10.72 11.75
N PHE A 43 -3.40 -10.41 12.02
CA PHE A 43 -4.54 -11.29 11.75
C PHE A 43 -5.56 -10.58 10.86
N PHE A 44 -6.32 -11.33 10.07
CA PHE A 44 -7.38 -10.76 9.24
C PHE A 44 -8.68 -10.63 10.05
N SER A 45 -9.26 -9.42 10.09
CA SER A 45 -10.59 -9.19 10.66
C SER A 45 -11.62 -9.16 9.53
N SER A 46 -12.56 -10.11 9.53
CA SER A 46 -13.66 -10.14 8.55
C SER A 46 -14.63 -8.97 8.73
N GLU A 47 -14.82 -8.50 9.96
CA GLU A 47 -15.66 -7.34 10.27
C GLU A 47 -15.06 -6.05 9.70
N LYS A 48 -13.75 -5.85 9.88
CA LYS A 48 -13.06 -4.68 9.31
C LYS A 48 -12.75 -4.84 7.82
N GLY A 49 -12.60 -6.07 7.33
CA GLY A 49 -12.17 -6.37 5.96
C GLY A 49 -10.68 -6.12 5.70
N PHE A 50 -9.88 -5.90 6.76
CA PHE A 50 -8.45 -5.61 6.70
C PHE A 50 -7.68 -6.42 7.73
N ARG A 51 -6.35 -6.49 7.56
CA ARG A 51 -5.47 -7.03 8.60
C ARG A 51 -5.29 -6.04 9.75
N CYS A 52 -5.34 -6.56 10.97
CA CYS A 52 -5.15 -5.85 12.22
C CYS A 52 -3.92 -6.39 12.93
N ALA A 53 -3.30 -5.58 13.81
CA ALA A 53 -2.18 -6.02 14.62
C ALA A 53 -2.67 -6.65 15.92
N LYS A 54 -2.03 -7.73 16.38
CA LYS A 54 -2.39 -8.41 17.64
C LYS A 54 -2.20 -7.50 18.85
N ASN A 55 -1.12 -6.72 18.86
CA ASN A 55 -0.74 -5.92 20.03
C ASN A 55 -1.52 -4.62 20.17
N SER A 56 -1.95 -4.02 19.05
CA SER A 56 -2.64 -2.71 19.04
C SER A 56 -4.07 -2.77 18.52
N GLY A 57 -4.56 -3.95 18.13
CA GLY A 57 -5.86 -4.13 17.53
C GLY A 57 -5.97 -3.59 16.10
N CYS A 58 -7.21 -3.36 15.66
CA CYS A 58 -7.53 -2.81 14.36
C CYS A 58 -7.36 -1.28 14.34
N LEU A 59 -7.13 -0.72 13.15
CA LEU A 59 -7.13 0.73 12.96
C LEU A 59 -8.51 1.33 13.30
N HIS A 60 -8.51 2.61 13.70
CA HIS A 60 -9.72 3.37 14.05
C HIS A 60 -10.72 3.41 12.88
N ASP A 61 -12.00 3.66 13.20
CA ASP A 61 -13.12 3.67 12.24
C ASP A 61 -12.99 4.70 11.12
N GLU A 62 -12.10 5.68 11.28
CA GLU A 62 -11.72 6.65 10.26
C GLU A 62 -10.80 6.06 9.16
N LYS A 63 -10.50 4.77 9.22
CA LYS A 63 -9.68 4.04 8.25
C LYS A 63 -10.51 2.94 7.58
N GLY A 64 -10.33 2.77 6.27
CA GLY A 64 -11.02 1.73 5.51
C GLY A 64 -12.46 2.06 5.10
N HIS A 65 -12.79 3.35 4.95
CA HIS A 65 -14.13 3.78 4.55
C HIS A 65 -14.58 3.16 3.22
N LYS A 66 -15.85 2.76 3.17
CA LYS A 66 -16.49 2.33 1.93
C LYS A 66 -16.67 3.53 1.01
N PHE A 67 -15.96 3.53 -0.12
CA PHE A 67 -16.16 4.55 -1.13
C PHE A 67 -17.57 4.46 -1.72
N PRO A 68 -18.24 5.60 -1.98
CA PRO A 68 -19.52 5.60 -2.68
C PRO A 68 -19.33 5.05 -4.11
N PRO A 69 -20.37 4.47 -4.73
CA PRO A 69 -20.30 4.03 -6.12
C PRO A 69 -19.88 5.19 -7.04
N LEU A 70 -18.80 4.99 -7.80
CA LEU A 70 -18.33 5.97 -8.77
C LEU A 70 -18.87 5.64 -10.16
N ASN A 71 -19.43 6.63 -10.85
CA ASN A 71 -19.87 6.49 -12.24
C ASN A 71 -18.70 6.01 -13.13
N GLN A 72 -18.92 4.96 -13.92
CA GLN A 72 -17.86 4.30 -14.70
C GLN A 72 -17.21 5.25 -15.73
N THR A 73 -17.97 6.16 -16.33
CA THR A 73 -17.45 7.17 -17.26
C THR A 73 -16.52 8.15 -16.54
N VAL A 74 -16.87 8.54 -15.31
CA VAL A 74 -16.01 9.39 -14.46
C VAL A 74 -14.74 8.65 -14.06
N ALA A 75 -14.86 7.39 -13.62
CA ALA A 75 -13.70 6.54 -13.31
C ALA A 75 -12.75 6.42 -14.52
N ALA A 76 -13.30 6.19 -15.72
CA ALA A 76 -12.50 6.11 -16.95
C ALA A 76 -11.78 7.42 -17.29
N LYS A 77 -12.43 8.58 -17.03
CA LYS A 77 -11.79 9.89 -17.19
C LYS A 77 -10.61 10.05 -16.23
N PHE A 78 -10.77 9.69 -14.95
CA PHE A 78 -9.67 9.74 -13.98
C PHE A 78 -8.50 8.84 -14.37
N ARG A 79 -8.78 7.58 -14.73
CA ARG A 79 -7.74 6.65 -15.21
C ARG A 79 -6.97 7.20 -16.39
N ARG A 80 -7.69 7.73 -17.41
CA ARG A 80 -7.05 8.35 -18.57
C ARG A 80 -6.21 9.58 -18.19
N TYR A 81 -6.70 10.39 -17.27
CA TYR A 81 -6.00 11.57 -16.78
C TYR A 81 -4.70 11.21 -16.05
N PHE A 82 -4.74 10.23 -15.14
CA PHE A 82 -3.57 9.85 -14.34
C PHE A 82 -2.56 8.97 -15.09
N LYS A 83 -2.98 8.23 -16.12
CA LYS A 83 -2.11 7.32 -16.90
C LYS A 83 -0.75 7.90 -17.33
N PRO A 84 -0.64 9.09 -17.94
CA PRO A 84 0.67 9.65 -18.30
C PRO A 84 1.55 9.93 -17.08
N PHE A 85 0.97 10.45 -15.99
CA PHE A 85 1.70 10.74 -14.75
C PHE A 85 2.15 9.45 -14.06
N ASN A 86 1.32 8.42 -14.04
CA ASN A 86 1.68 7.11 -13.49
C ASN A 86 2.85 6.49 -14.26
N LYS A 87 2.85 6.56 -15.60
CA LYS A 87 3.97 6.09 -16.42
C LYS A 87 5.28 6.82 -16.12
N GLU A 88 5.22 8.15 -15.98
CA GLU A 88 6.41 8.93 -15.62
C GLU A 88 6.90 8.58 -14.21
N PHE A 89 5.98 8.43 -13.26
CA PHE A 89 6.31 7.99 -11.91
C PHE A 89 6.99 6.61 -11.91
N TYR A 90 6.51 5.64 -12.70
CA TYR A 90 7.14 4.32 -12.79
C TYR A 90 8.54 4.39 -13.40
N LYS A 91 8.74 5.28 -14.37
CA LYS A 91 10.07 5.52 -14.95
C LYS A 91 11.03 6.16 -13.94
N LEU A 92 10.56 7.13 -13.16
CA LEU A 92 11.36 7.83 -12.14
C LEU A 92 11.74 6.93 -10.97
N THR A 93 10.83 6.04 -10.56
CA THR A 93 11.01 5.15 -9.41
C THR A 93 11.59 3.79 -9.76
N GLY A 94 11.50 3.38 -11.04
CA GLY A 94 11.85 2.04 -11.48
C GLY A 94 10.86 0.96 -11.02
N ILE A 95 9.70 1.34 -10.48
CA ILE A 95 8.68 0.42 -9.95
C ILE A 95 7.40 0.58 -10.76
N ASP A 96 6.89 -0.51 -11.32
CA ASP A 96 5.55 -0.54 -11.92
C ASP A 96 4.52 -1.01 -10.88
N PHE A 97 3.64 -0.09 -10.47
CA PHE A 97 2.58 -0.37 -9.50
C PHE A 97 1.31 -0.96 -10.15
N HIS A 98 1.28 -1.06 -11.48
CA HIS A 98 0.15 -1.57 -12.26
C HIS A 98 -1.18 -0.86 -12.00
N TRP A 99 -1.15 0.45 -11.68
CA TRP A 99 -2.37 1.24 -11.49
C TRP A 99 -3.09 1.45 -12.83
N LYS A 100 -4.43 1.36 -12.77
CA LYS A 100 -5.31 1.48 -13.93
C LYS A 100 -5.62 2.91 -14.31
#